data_AF-A0A835ZH00-F1
#
_entry.id   AF-A0A835ZH00-F1
#
_cell.length_a   1.000
_cell.length_b   1.000
_cell.length_c   1.000
_cell.angle_alpha   90.00
_cell.angle_beta   90.00
_cell.angle_gamma   90.00
#
_symmetry.space_group_name_H-M   'P 1'
#
loop_
_entity.id
_entity.type
_entity.pdbx_description
1 polymer ?
#
loop_
_entity_poly.entity_id
_entity_poly.type
_entity_poly.pdbx_seq_one_letter_code
_entity_poly.pdbx_strand_id
1 'polypeptide(L)'
;MPWGSSAWANDAAWGPTGDPKVAASWFPLLKLQYAALKDLLANWDAVAPAGSTDGDAVRRKIGTVGVSSPLSAVKKTFSAIRDSEDVAEEIDLADFVEAYQAVLTDLSDAENDLYSANFADFSGGGQLKGTNFIKAAKKSIAAAKLNFEEILRTLQLD
;
A
#
# COMPACT_ATOMS: atom_id res chain seq x y z
N MET A 1 -52.67 -25.00 10.60
CA MET A 1 -51.51 -24.08 10.62
C MET A 1 -50.55 -24.55 11.69
N PRO A 2 -49.30 -24.88 11.36
CA PRO A 2 -48.15 -24.59 12.21
C PRO A 2 -47.32 -23.49 11.55
N TRP A 3 -46.83 -22.60 12.41
CA TRP A 3 -46.19 -21.35 12.08
C TRP A 3 -44.86 -21.58 11.35
N GLY A 4 -44.73 -20.97 10.17
CA GLY A 4 -43.49 -20.94 9.42
C GLY A 4 -42.42 -20.22 10.21
N SER A 5 -41.40 -20.95 10.61
CA SER A 5 -40.17 -20.43 11.19
C SER A 5 -39.47 -19.49 10.21
N SER A 6 -39.59 -18.19 10.47
CA SER A 6 -38.51 -17.19 10.34
C SER A 6 -37.55 -17.33 9.16
N ALA A 7 -37.91 -16.70 8.04
CA ALA A 7 -37.03 -16.38 6.92
C ALA A 7 -36.07 -15.20 7.23
N TRP A 8 -35.25 -15.33 8.28
CA TRP A 8 -34.21 -14.34 8.60
C TRP A 8 -32.87 -14.99 8.96
N ALA A 9 -32.51 -16.09 8.32
CA ALA A 9 -31.13 -16.59 8.32
C ALA A 9 -30.51 -16.43 6.92
N ASN A 10 -30.46 -15.18 6.43
CA ASN A 10 -29.47 -14.78 5.44
C ASN A 10 -28.45 -13.88 6.14
N ASP A 11 -27.88 -14.40 7.24
CA ASP A 11 -26.52 -14.05 7.62
C ASP A 11 -25.60 -14.68 6.56
N ALA A 12 -25.57 -14.08 5.38
CA ALA A 12 -24.34 -14.10 4.59
C ALA A 12 -23.34 -13.23 5.35
N ALA A 13 -22.94 -13.72 6.53
CA ALA A 13 -21.83 -13.19 7.28
C ALA A 13 -20.66 -13.17 6.29
N TRP A 14 -20.14 -11.99 6.04
CA TRP A 14 -18.96 -11.81 5.24
C TRP A 14 -17.88 -12.75 5.81
N GLY A 15 -17.54 -13.78 5.06
CA GLY A 15 -16.44 -14.69 5.33
C GLY A 15 -15.41 -14.54 4.22
N PRO A 16 -14.10 -14.59 4.53
CA PRO A 16 -13.08 -14.75 3.49
C PRO A 16 -13.46 -15.97 2.63
N THR A 17 -13.49 -15.84 1.30
CA THR A 17 -13.87 -16.93 0.36
C THR A 17 -12.68 -17.37 -0.51
N GLY A 18 -11.47 -16.96 -0.13
CA GLY A 18 -10.24 -17.17 -0.88
C GLY A 18 -9.64 -18.56 -0.66
N ASP A 19 -9.07 -19.12 -1.73
CA ASP A 19 -8.26 -20.34 -1.67
C ASP A 19 -6.98 -20.08 -0.85
N PRO A 20 -6.75 -20.82 0.26
CA PRO A 20 -5.62 -20.57 1.15
C PRO A 20 -4.24 -20.69 0.49
N LYS A 21 -4.10 -21.56 -0.52
CA LYS A 21 -2.84 -21.70 -1.27
C LYS A 21 -2.52 -20.45 -2.08
N VAL A 22 -3.55 -19.68 -2.43
CA VAL A 22 -3.40 -18.42 -3.13
C VAL A 22 -2.77 -17.39 -2.20
N ALA A 23 -3.18 -17.27 -0.94
CA ALA A 23 -2.64 -16.29 0.00
C ALA A 23 -1.13 -16.46 0.26
N ALA A 24 -0.70 -17.69 0.57
CA ALA A 24 0.71 -18.01 0.78
C ALA A 24 1.56 -17.73 -0.49
N SER A 25 0.97 -17.86 -1.68
CA SER A 25 1.66 -17.53 -2.94
C SER A 25 1.97 -16.04 -3.10
N TRP A 26 1.29 -15.16 -2.34
CA TRP A 26 1.52 -13.72 -2.37
C TRP A 26 2.61 -13.24 -1.39
N PHE A 27 2.97 -14.03 -0.38
CA PHE A 27 3.99 -13.64 0.61
C PHE A 27 5.37 -13.32 0.01
N PRO A 28 5.88 -14.06 -1.00
CA PRO A 28 7.11 -13.66 -1.69
C PRO A 28 7.00 -12.28 -2.34
N LEU A 29 5.86 -11.97 -2.97
CA LEU A 29 5.65 -10.66 -3.58
C LEU A 29 5.53 -9.56 -2.52
N LEU A 30 4.89 -9.85 -1.39
CA LEU A 30 4.79 -8.94 -0.25
C LEU A 30 6.18 -8.54 0.28
N LYS A 31 7.10 -9.49 0.42
CA LYS A 31 8.49 -9.23 0.81
C LYS A 31 9.23 -8.37 -0.23
N LEU A 32 9.01 -8.62 -1.53
CA LEU A 32 9.57 -7.80 -2.61
C LEU A 32 9.01 -6.37 -2.61
N GLN A 33 7.72 -6.20 -2.32
CA GLN A 33 7.06 -4.90 -2.19
C GLN A 33 7.67 -4.08 -1.03
N TYR A 34 7.84 -4.71 0.13
CA TYR A 34 8.52 -4.08 1.26
C TYR A 34 9.98 -3.73 0.94
N ALA A 35 10.71 -4.65 0.32
CA ALA A 35 12.09 -4.41 -0.09
C ALA A 35 12.20 -3.23 -1.08
N ALA A 36 11.24 -3.08 -2.00
CA ALA A 36 11.20 -1.96 -2.93
C ALA A 36 11.00 -0.61 -2.21
N LEU A 37 10.17 -0.53 -1.16
CA LEU A 37 10.03 0.68 -0.33
C LEU A 37 11.32 1.00 0.41
N LYS A 38 11.97 -0.01 1.00
CA LYS A 38 13.27 0.15 1.66
C LYS A 38 14.34 0.66 0.69
N ASP A 39 14.43 0.05 -0.49
CA ASP A 39 15.39 0.42 -1.53
C ASP A 39 15.17 1.86 -2.00
N LEU A 40 13.91 2.25 -2.25
CA LEU A 40 13.56 3.63 -2.62
C LEU A 40 13.98 4.64 -1.55
N LEU A 41 13.73 4.36 -0.27
CA LEU A 41 14.11 5.26 0.82
C LEU A 41 15.63 5.32 1.02
N ALA A 42 16.32 4.17 0.90
CA ALA A 42 17.77 4.09 1.02
C ALA A 42 18.48 4.83 -0.13
N ASN A 43 17.92 4.78 -1.33
CA ASN A 43 18.45 5.41 -2.53
C ASN A 43 17.69 6.69 -2.93
N TRP A 44 17.02 7.33 -1.96
CA TRP A 44 16.14 8.46 -2.24
C TRP A 44 16.83 9.57 -3.02
N ASP A 45 18.02 9.97 -2.57
CA ASP A 45 18.73 11.11 -3.16
C ASP A 45 19.26 10.80 -4.57
N ALA A 46 19.38 9.53 -4.95
CA ALA A 46 19.68 9.13 -6.32
C ALA A 46 18.44 9.18 -7.24
N VAL A 47 17.25 8.95 -6.68
CA VAL A 47 15.97 8.97 -7.43
C VAL A 47 15.39 10.38 -7.53
N ALA A 48 15.41 11.12 -6.42
CA ALA A 48 14.92 12.49 -6.30
C ALA A 48 15.97 13.34 -5.56
N PRO A 49 17.01 13.82 -6.29
CA PRO A 49 18.07 14.65 -5.72
C PRO A 49 17.54 15.90 -5.00
N ALA A 50 18.36 16.46 -4.12
CA ALA A 50 18.02 17.69 -3.42
C ALA A 50 17.65 18.82 -4.41
N GLY A 51 16.48 19.42 -4.20
CA GLY A 51 15.95 20.48 -5.09
C GLY A 51 15.23 19.97 -6.34
N SER A 52 15.07 18.65 -6.50
CA SER A 52 14.26 18.05 -7.55
C SER A 52 12.78 18.42 -7.41
N THR A 53 12.13 18.61 -8.55
CA THR A 53 10.67 18.72 -8.72
C THR A 53 10.10 17.58 -9.57
N ASP A 54 10.96 16.64 -10.02
CA ASP A 54 10.56 15.48 -10.82
C ASP A 54 9.95 14.41 -9.90
N GLY A 55 8.64 14.50 -9.72
CA GLY A 55 7.86 13.50 -9.00
C GLY A 55 7.71 12.21 -9.79
N ASP A 56 7.79 12.24 -11.12
CA ASP A 56 7.64 11.05 -11.97
C ASP A 56 8.77 10.05 -11.77
N ALA A 57 9.99 10.50 -11.45
CA ALA A 57 11.09 9.62 -11.07
C ALA A 57 10.71 8.69 -9.89
N VAL A 58 10.04 9.24 -8.87
CA VAL A 58 9.58 8.49 -7.70
C VAL A 58 8.31 7.70 -8.00
N ARG A 59 7.35 8.26 -8.76
CA ARG A 59 6.10 7.57 -9.16
C ARG A 59 6.36 6.26 -9.91
N ARG A 60 7.44 6.20 -10.70
CA ARG A 60 7.90 4.95 -11.34
C ARG A 60 8.35 3.90 -10.34
N LYS A 61 8.97 4.31 -9.24
CA LYS A 61 9.44 3.42 -8.18
C LYS A 61 8.29 2.91 -7.31
N ILE A 62 7.29 3.74 -7.01
CA ILE A 62 6.08 3.32 -6.28
C ILE A 62 5.05 2.60 -7.17
N GLY A 63 5.29 2.52 -8.48
CA GLY A 63 4.51 1.68 -9.40
C GLY A 63 3.22 2.30 -9.91
N THR A 64 3.11 3.62 -9.83
CA THR A 64 1.93 4.36 -10.28
C THR A 64 2.10 4.89 -11.70
N VAL A 65 3.36 5.09 -12.11
CA VAL A 65 3.74 5.37 -13.50
C VAL A 65 4.56 4.19 -14.03
N GLY A 66 3.98 3.43 -14.97
CA GLY A 66 4.59 2.22 -15.50
C GLY A 66 4.39 0.99 -14.60
N VAL A 67 4.48 -0.21 -15.19
CA VAL A 67 4.07 -1.49 -14.55
C VAL A 67 5.24 -2.32 -14.00
N SER A 68 6.45 -1.77 -13.97
CA SER A 68 7.66 -2.54 -13.61
C SER A 68 7.96 -2.58 -12.11
N SER A 69 7.25 -1.82 -11.28
CA SER A 69 7.48 -1.84 -9.83
C SER A 69 6.68 -2.96 -9.17
N PRO A 70 7.28 -3.71 -8.21
CA PRO A 70 6.55 -4.65 -7.36
C PRO A 70 5.36 -4.02 -6.63
N LEU A 71 5.42 -2.72 -6.34
CA LEU A 71 4.37 -1.97 -5.63
C LEU A 71 3.10 -1.74 -6.46
N SER A 72 3.15 -1.89 -7.78
CA SER A 72 1.97 -1.74 -8.66
C SER A 72 0.83 -2.72 -8.30
N ALA A 73 1.17 -3.88 -7.71
CA ALA A 73 0.21 -4.90 -7.29
C ALA A 73 -0.13 -4.86 -5.79
N VAL A 74 0.35 -3.88 -5.02
CA VAL A 74 0.29 -3.91 -3.55
C VAL A 74 -1.14 -4.04 -3.00
N LYS A 75 -2.10 -3.29 -3.55
CA LYS A 75 -3.51 -3.38 -3.17
C LYS A 75 -4.10 -4.77 -3.43
N LYS A 76 -3.73 -5.37 -4.56
CA LYS A 76 -4.17 -6.73 -4.94
C LYS A 76 -3.58 -7.75 -3.99
N THR A 77 -2.29 -7.64 -3.67
CA THR A 77 -1.61 -8.49 -2.68
C THR A 77 -2.32 -8.47 -1.34
N PHE A 78 -2.58 -7.27 -0.78
CA PHE A 78 -3.28 -7.15 0.52
C PHE A 78 -4.69 -7.72 0.50
N SER A 79 -5.46 -7.45 -0.57
CA SER A 79 -6.82 -7.97 -0.68
C SER A 79 -6.83 -9.49 -0.77
N ALA A 80 -5.89 -10.09 -1.53
CA ALA A 80 -5.78 -11.53 -1.66
C ALA A 80 -5.39 -12.22 -0.34
N ILE A 81 -4.55 -11.57 0.48
CA ILE A 81 -4.20 -12.08 1.82
C ILE A 81 -5.39 -11.95 2.78
N ARG A 82 -6.07 -10.80 2.79
CA ARG A 82 -7.28 -10.57 3.62
C ARG A 82 -8.37 -11.60 3.36
N ASP A 83 -8.61 -11.91 2.08
CA ASP A 83 -9.71 -12.76 1.65
C ASP A 83 -9.44 -14.26 1.90
N SER A 84 -8.28 -14.61 2.46
CA SER A 84 -7.90 -15.99 2.78
C SER A 84 -8.44 -16.45 4.12
N GLU A 85 -9.06 -17.63 4.16
CA GLU A 85 -9.61 -18.23 5.37
C GLU A 85 -8.53 -18.53 6.43
N ASP A 86 -7.45 -19.25 6.06
CA ASP A 86 -6.36 -19.60 7.01
C ASP A 86 -5.71 -18.38 7.67
N VAL A 87 -5.53 -17.29 6.92
CA VAL A 87 -4.94 -16.06 7.46
C VAL A 87 -5.87 -15.46 8.51
N ALA A 88 -7.18 -15.42 8.26
CA ALA A 88 -8.15 -14.90 9.20
C ALA A 88 -8.25 -15.73 10.50
N GLU A 89 -7.84 -17.01 10.48
CA GLU A 89 -7.77 -17.85 11.69
C GLU A 89 -6.47 -17.67 12.48
N GLU A 90 -5.37 -17.26 11.82
CA GLU A 90 -4.03 -17.20 12.41
C GLU A 90 -3.59 -15.79 12.85
N ILE A 91 -4.24 -14.73 12.35
CA ILE A 91 -3.87 -13.34 12.67
C ILE A 91 -5.05 -12.52 13.19
N ASP A 92 -4.76 -11.39 13.84
CA ASP A 92 -5.75 -10.36 14.05
C ASP A 92 -6.07 -9.67 12.71
N LEU A 93 -7.20 -10.06 12.11
CA LEU A 93 -7.64 -9.55 10.82
C LEU A 93 -7.95 -8.05 10.88
N ALA A 94 -8.40 -7.53 12.02
CA ALA A 94 -8.69 -6.10 12.17
C ALA A 94 -7.40 -5.29 12.12
N ASP A 95 -6.38 -5.71 12.88
CA ASP A 95 -5.05 -5.08 12.88
C ASP A 95 -4.40 -5.16 11.48
N PHE A 96 -4.50 -6.30 10.80
CA PHE A 96 -4.02 -6.44 9.43
C PHE A 96 -4.72 -5.48 8.46
N VAL A 97 -6.05 -5.36 8.57
CA VAL A 97 -6.85 -4.47 7.72
C VAL A 97 -6.51 -3.01 7.96
N GLU A 98 -6.39 -2.60 9.22
CA GLU A 98 -5.98 -1.23 9.58
C GLU A 98 -4.59 -0.91 9.02
N ALA A 99 -3.61 -1.80 9.24
CA ALA A 99 -2.25 -1.60 8.79
C ALA A 99 -2.14 -1.52 7.27
N TYR A 100 -2.80 -2.42 6.52
CA TYR A 100 -2.74 -2.35 5.05
C TYR A 100 -3.48 -1.13 4.50
N GLN A 101 -4.58 -0.70 5.11
CA GLN A 101 -5.27 0.53 4.70
C GLN A 101 -4.40 1.76 4.94
N ALA A 102 -3.64 1.80 6.03
CA ALA A 102 -2.67 2.84 6.30
C ALA A 102 -1.57 2.88 5.22
N VAL A 103 -1.00 1.72 4.83
CA VAL A 103 -0.05 1.65 3.70
C VAL A 103 -0.65 2.22 2.41
N LEU A 104 -1.87 1.84 2.06
CA LEU A 104 -2.50 2.32 0.83
C LEU A 104 -2.79 3.84 0.87
N THR A 105 -3.15 4.36 2.03
CA THR A 105 -3.39 5.79 2.25
C THR A 105 -2.09 6.57 2.10
N ASP A 106 -1.03 6.14 2.79
CA ASP A 106 0.29 6.78 2.72
C ASP A 106 0.87 6.79 1.30
N LEU A 107 0.69 5.70 0.54
CA LEU A 107 1.11 5.62 -0.86
C LEU A 107 0.28 6.53 -1.77
N SER A 108 -1.03 6.67 -1.51
CA SER A 108 -1.90 7.59 -2.23
C SER A 108 -1.52 9.05 -1.97
N ASP A 109 -1.23 9.40 -0.72
CA ASP A 109 -0.77 10.74 -0.34
C ASP A 109 0.58 11.07 -0.98
N ALA A 110 1.50 10.09 -0.97
CA ALA A 110 2.76 10.21 -1.69
C ALA A 110 2.53 10.47 -3.19
N GLU A 111 1.65 9.72 -3.85
CA GLU A 111 1.36 9.95 -5.27
C GLU A 111 0.77 11.34 -5.52
N ASN A 112 -0.18 11.80 -4.70
CA ASN A 112 -0.79 13.12 -4.84
C ASN A 112 0.26 14.23 -4.75
N ASP A 113 1.19 14.13 -3.80
CA ASP A 113 2.30 15.07 -3.66
C ASP A 113 3.26 15.00 -4.84
N LEU A 114 3.67 13.80 -5.27
CA LEU A 114 4.56 13.63 -6.42
C LEU A 114 3.94 14.16 -7.72
N TYR A 115 2.65 13.92 -7.93
CA TYR A 115 1.92 14.51 -9.04
C TYR A 115 1.93 16.02 -8.94
N SER A 116 1.64 16.59 -7.77
CA SER A 116 1.65 18.03 -7.54
C SER A 116 3.03 18.66 -7.75
N ALA A 117 4.11 17.95 -7.42
CA ALA A 117 5.48 18.40 -7.64
C ALA A 117 5.76 18.68 -9.12
N ASN A 118 5.31 17.80 -10.02
CA ASN A 118 5.49 17.94 -11.47
C ASN A 118 4.82 19.20 -12.04
N PHE A 119 3.75 19.70 -11.40
CA PHE A 119 2.98 20.86 -11.88
C PHE A 119 3.19 22.12 -11.03
N ALA A 120 4.08 22.08 -10.04
CA ALA A 120 4.26 23.19 -9.10
C ALA A 120 4.67 24.50 -9.81
N ASP A 121 5.48 24.41 -10.87
CA ASP A 121 5.93 25.56 -11.67
C ASP A 121 4.80 26.22 -12.44
N PHE A 122 3.83 25.45 -12.96
CA PHE A 122 2.65 25.98 -13.66
C PHE A 122 1.64 26.62 -12.71
N SER A 123 1.65 26.24 -11.42
CA SER A 123 0.71 26.74 -10.40
C SER A 123 1.13 28.07 -9.76
N GLY A 124 2.17 28.74 -10.27
CA GLY A 124 2.69 30.00 -9.72
C GLY A 124 3.48 29.85 -8.41
N GLY A 125 3.71 28.62 -7.94
CA GLY A 125 4.46 28.33 -6.71
C GLY A 125 5.96 28.08 -6.91
N GLY A 126 6.37 27.80 -8.16
CA GLY A 126 7.77 27.60 -8.54
C GLY A 126 8.47 26.42 -7.86
N GLN A 127 9.79 26.35 -8.06
CA GLN A 127 10.65 25.25 -7.64
C GLN A 127 10.58 24.93 -6.13
N LEU A 128 10.41 25.95 -5.28
CA LEU A 128 10.31 25.76 -3.83
C LEU A 128 9.09 24.92 -3.44
N LYS A 129 7.93 25.19 -4.05
CA LYS A 129 6.69 24.45 -3.81
C LYS A 129 6.82 23.00 -4.30
N GLY A 130 7.40 22.80 -5.48
CA GLY A 130 7.66 21.46 -6.03
C GLY A 130 8.58 20.64 -5.11
N THR A 131 9.66 21.24 -4.65
CA THR A 131 10.60 20.60 -3.71
C THR A 131 9.92 20.23 -2.39
N ASN A 132 8.98 21.05 -1.90
CA ASN A 132 8.23 20.76 -0.68
C ASN A 132 7.29 19.56 -0.85
N PHE A 133 6.64 19.42 -2.01
CA PHE A 133 5.86 18.22 -2.32
C PHE A 133 6.73 16.96 -2.37
N ILE A 134 7.92 17.01 -2.99
CA ILE A 134 8.85 15.87 -2.96
C ILE A 134 9.24 15.49 -1.52
N LYS A 135 9.46 16.47 -0.64
CA LYS A 135 9.73 16.22 0.79
C LYS A 135 8.54 15.62 1.52
N ALA A 136 7.32 16.06 1.21
CA ALA A 136 6.10 15.54 1.80
C ALA A 136 5.88 14.08 1.37
N ALA A 137 6.01 13.79 0.07
CA ALA A 137 5.98 12.43 -0.46
C ALA A 137 6.99 11.50 0.20
N LYS A 138 8.23 11.94 0.47
CA LYS A 138 9.23 11.15 1.20
C LYS A 138 8.73 10.73 2.58
N LYS A 139 8.04 11.62 3.30
CA LYS A 139 7.48 11.34 4.62
C LYS A 139 6.35 10.30 4.53
N SER A 140 5.44 10.45 3.58
CA SER A 140 4.36 9.49 3.37
C SER A 140 4.91 8.11 2.99
N ILE A 141 5.93 8.04 2.13
CA ILE A 141 6.60 6.77 1.79
C ILE A 141 7.30 6.15 3.01
N ALA A 142 7.87 6.97 3.90
CA ALA A 142 8.45 6.48 5.15
C ALA A 142 7.38 5.95 6.11
N ALA A 143 6.23 6.60 6.21
CA ALA A 143 5.08 6.11 6.97
C ALA A 143 4.55 4.79 6.39
N ALA A 144 4.39 4.72 5.06
CA ALA A 144 3.99 3.51 4.35
C ALA A 144 4.93 2.36 4.69
N LYS A 145 6.25 2.58 4.69
CA LYS A 145 7.24 1.55 5.09
C LYS A 145 6.99 1.05 6.51
N LEU A 146 6.74 1.94 7.48
CA LEU A 146 6.50 1.55 8.87
C LEU A 146 5.23 0.71 9.02
N ASN A 147 4.12 1.16 8.40
CA ASN A 147 2.87 0.41 8.38
C ASN A 147 3.03 -0.95 7.67
N PHE A 148 3.84 -1.02 6.62
CA PHE A 148 4.15 -2.29 5.94
C PHE A 148 4.96 -3.24 6.84
N GLU A 149 5.86 -2.69 7.66
CA GLU A 149 6.63 -3.48 8.62
C GLU A 149 5.71 -4.11 9.68
N GLU A 150 4.69 -3.39 10.15
CA GLU A 150 3.68 -3.96 11.05
C GLU A 150 2.89 -5.09 10.36
N ILE A 151 2.52 -4.94 9.08
CA ILE A 151 1.88 -6.03 8.32
C ILE A 151 2.75 -7.29 8.31
N LEU A 152 4.06 -7.15 8.06
CA LEU A 152 4.97 -8.29 8.06
C LEU A 152 5.06 -8.95 9.44
N ARG A 153 5.05 -8.18 10.52
CA ARG A 153 5.02 -8.72 11.89
C ARG A 153 3.71 -9.43 12.21
N THR A 154 2.56 -8.85 11.84
CA THR A 154 1.25 -9.47 12.02
C THR A 154 1.17 -10.81 11.29
N LEU A 155 1.79 -10.91 10.11
CA LEU A 155 1.88 -12.14 9.33
C LEU A 155 3.03 -13.07 9.73
N GLN A 156 3.87 -12.70 10.71
CA GLN A 156 5.06 -13.45 11.14
C GLN A 156 6.06 -13.72 9.99
N LEU A 157 6.26 -12.70 9.14
CA LEU A 157 7.09 -12.75 7.93
C LEU A 157 8.38 -11.91 8.02
N ASP A 158 8.66 -11.31 9.18
CA ASP A 158 9.77 -10.39 9.46
C ASP A 158 11.18 -11.03 9.44
#